data_AF-A0AAE1ED63-F1
#
_entry.id   AF-A0AAE1ED63-F1
#
_cell.length_a   1.000
_cell.length_b   1.000
_cell.length_c   1.000
_cell.angle_alpha   90.00
_cell.angle_beta   90.00
_cell.angle_gamma   90.00
#
_symmetry.space_group_name_H-M   'P 1'
#
loop_
_entity.id
_entity.type
_entity.pdbx_description
1 polymer ?
#
loop_
_entity_poly.entity_id
_entity_poly.type
_entity_poly.pdbx_seq_one_letter_code
_entity_poly.pdbx_strand_id
1 'polypeptide(L)'
;MRARFDEHKDEKDLRKAKKLLLDGQRELFLKSHPQPIKFTEAPGGVAFQRTSPPPDWLLDVWHPLEKAQYPEYFAQREIRKKEYIERWEKDFGKPDSEISH
;
A
#
# COMPACT_ATOMS: atom_id res chain seq x y z
N MET A 1 -28.53 -7.35 -11.66
CA MET A 1 -27.23 -7.04 -12.29
C MET A 1 -26.41 -8.30 -12.58
N ARG A 2 -26.16 -9.16 -11.58
CA ARG A 2 -25.33 -10.37 -11.76
C ARG A 2 -25.74 -11.26 -12.96
N ALA A 3 -27.04 -11.53 -13.13
CA ALA A 3 -27.55 -12.33 -14.26
C ALA A 3 -27.11 -11.81 -15.65
N ARG A 4 -27.10 -10.48 -15.88
CA ARG A 4 -26.64 -9.87 -17.16
C ARG A 4 -25.17 -10.16 -17.45
N PHE A 5 -24.34 -10.27 -16.41
CA PHE A 5 -22.93 -10.64 -16.58
C PHE A 5 -22.78 -12.14 -16.87
N ASP A 6 -23.61 -12.97 -16.25
CA ASP A 6 -23.55 -14.42 -16.45
C ASP A 6 -24.05 -14.83 -17.86
N GLU A 7 -25.00 -14.12 -18.45
CA GLU A 7 -25.47 -14.31 -19.85
C GLU A 7 -24.35 -14.18 -20.91
N HIS A 8 -23.36 -13.32 -20.66
CA HIS A 8 -22.26 -13.04 -21.59
C HIS A 8 -20.91 -13.58 -21.12
N LYS A 9 -20.89 -14.43 -20.09
CA LYS A 9 -19.67 -14.98 -19.48
C LYS A 9 -18.84 -15.82 -20.46
N ASP A 10 -19.50 -16.60 -21.31
CA ASP A 10 -18.86 -17.58 -22.20
C ASP A 10 -18.68 -17.07 -23.65
N GLU A 11 -18.65 -15.74 -23.85
CA GLU A 11 -18.43 -15.13 -25.17
C GLU A 11 -16.98 -15.33 -25.64
N LYS A 12 -16.80 -16.03 -26.76
CA LYS A 12 -15.47 -16.37 -27.30
C LYS A 12 -14.90 -15.31 -28.24
N ASP A 13 -15.75 -14.48 -28.85
CA ASP A 13 -15.29 -13.40 -29.72
C ASP A 13 -14.82 -12.19 -28.92
N LEU A 14 -13.51 -11.96 -28.92
CA LEU A 14 -12.87 -10.83 -28.23
C LEU A 14 -13.34 -9.46 -28.73
N ARG A 15 -13.72 -9.33 -30.01
CA ARG A 15 -14.21 -8.05 -30.56
C ARG A 15 -15.57 -7.70 -29.96
N LYS A 16 -16.46 -8.70 -29.89
CA LYS A 16 -17.78 -8.57 -29.28
C LYS A 16 -17.69 -8.36 -27.77
N ALA A 17 -16.82 -9.11 -27.07
CA ALA A 17 -16.57 -8.93 -25.65
C ALA A 17 -16.06 -7.51 -25.31
N LYS A 18 -15.10 -6.98 -26.09
CA LYS A 18 -14.61 -5.61 -25.93
C LYS A 18 -15.72 -4.58 -26.14
N LYS A 19 -16.58 -4.77 -27.14
CA LYS A 19 -17.71 -3.87 -27.39
C LYS A 19 -18.68 -3.87 -26.19
N LEU A 20 -19.06 -5.05 -25.69
CA LEU A 20 -19.92 -5.19 -24.51
C LEU A 20 -19.33 -4.52 -23.26
N LEU A 21 -18.01 -4.64 -23.06
CA LEU A 21 -17.31 -3.99 -21.97
C LEU A 21 -17.39 -2.45 -22.09
N LEU A 22 -17.10 -1.90 -23.26
CA LEU A 22 -17.14 -0.46 -23.49
C LEU A 22 -18.55 0.11 -23.33
N ASP A 23 -19.56 -0.59 -23.84
CA ASP A 23 -20.96 -0.19 -23.68
C ASP A 23 -21.41 -0.28 -22.22
N GLY A 24 -20.95 -1.30 -21.47
CA GLY A 24 -21.18 -1.42 -20.03
C GLY A 24 -20.52 -0.31 -19.21
N GLN A 25 -19.29 0.10 -19.57
CA GLN A 25 -18.62 1.24 -18.94
C GLN A 25 -19.37 2.56 -19.18
N ARG A 26 -19.88 2.77 -20.40
CA ARG A 26 -20.71 3.94 -20.73
C ARG A 26 -22.01 3.94 -19.92
N GLU A 27 -22.69 2.79 -19.81
CA GLU A 27 -23.89 2.67 -18.99
C GLU A 27 -23.59 2.99 -17.52
N LEU A 28 -22.51 2.45 -16.98
CA LEU A 28 -22.08 2.70 -15.60
C LEU A 28 -21.81 4.18 -15.36
N PHE A 29 -21.09 4.85 -16.27
CA PHE A 29 -20.79 6.27 -16.16
C PHE A 29 -22.06 7.12 -16.09
N LEU A 30 -23.01 6.89 -17.02
CA LEU A 30 -24.26 7.65 -17.11
C LEU A 30 -25.20 7.41 -15.91
N LYS A 31 -25.16 6.22 -15.32
CA LYS A 31 -26.01 5.84 -14.18
C LYS A 31 -25.31 5.93 -12.82
N SER A 32 -24.04 6.34 -12.80
CA SER A 32 -23.27 6.42 -11.56
C SER A 32 -23.87 7.46 -10.62
N HIS A 33 -23.95 7.12 -9.33
CA HIS A 33 -24.44 8.05 -8.33
C HIS A 33 -23.39 9.15 -8.08
N PRO A 34 -23.78 10.44 -8.01
CA PRO A 34 -22.82 11.54 -7.85
C PRO A 34 -21.93 11.44 -6.60
N GLN A 35 -22.44 10.86 -5.52
CA GLN A 35 -21.70 10.69 -4.27
C GLN A 35 -21.62 9.21 -3.85
N PRO A 36 -20.75 8.41 -4.47
CA PRO A 36 -20.65 6.99 -4.17
C PRO A 36 -20.25 6.78 -2.71
N ILE A 37 -20.81 5.74 -2.09
CA ILE A 37 -20.42 5.32 -0.75
C ILE A 37 -18.97 4.82 -0.82
N LYS A 38 -18.11 5.40 0.00
CA LYS A 38 -16.71 5.01 0.15
C LYS A 38 -16.48 4.49 1.56
N PHE A 39 -15.66 3.46 1.67
CA PHE A 39 -15.19 3.01 2.97
C PHE A 39 -14.39 4.12 3.64
N THR A 40 -14.47 4.18 4.97
CA THR A 40 -13.95 5.29 5.78
C THR A 40 -12.46 5.55 5.54
N GLU A 41 -11.66 4.49 5.50
CA GLU A 41 -10.20 4.56 5.34
C GLU A 41 -9.72 4.41 3.88
N ALA A 42 -10.63 4.13 2.95
CA ALA A 42 -10.29 4.05 1.54
C ALA A 42 -10.02 5.47 0.96
N PRO A 43 -9.31 5.59 -0.17
CA PRO A 43 -9.09 6.87 -0.82
C PRO A 43 -10.39 7.65 -1.07
N GLY A 44 -10.45 8.86 -0.51
CA GLY A 44 -11.63 9.73 -0.57
C GLY A 44 -12.77 9.36 0.41
N GLY A 45 -12.53 8.42 1.33
CA GLY A 45 -13.34 8.20 2.52
C GLY A 45 -13.12 9.29 3.58
N VAL A 46 -14.02 9.36 4.56
CA VAL A 46 -14.04 10.43 5.58
C VAL A 46 -12.85 10.38 6.54
N ALA A 47 -12.22 9.21 6.70
CA ALA A 47 -11.08 9.00 7.57
C ALA A 47 -9.81 8.61 6.78
N PHE A 48 -9.78 8.83 5.47
CA PHE A 48 -8.61 8.56 4.65
C PHE A 48 -7.40 9.33 5.18
N GLN A 49 -6.32 8.60 5.49
CA GLN A 49 -5.08 9.17 6.06
C GLN A 49 -5.30 10.04 7.31
N ARG A 50 -6.38 9.81 8.08
CA ARG A 50 -6.63 10.53 9.34
C ARG A 50 -5.49 10.35 10.33
N THR A 51 -4.85 9.19 10.33
CA THR A 51 -3.64 8.93 11.10
C THR A 51 -2.51 8.56 10.15
N SER A 52 -1.42 9.32 10.21
CA SER A 52 -0.19 9.03 9.49
C SER A 52 0.91 8.88 10.53
N PRO A 53 1.29 7.65 10.91
CA PRO A 53 2.33 7.45 11.90
C PRO A 53 3.65 7.99 11.34
N PRO A 54 4.46 8.67 12.17
CA PRO A 54 5.78 9.13 11.75
C PRO A 54 6.67 7.92 11.40
N PRO A 55 7.66 8.11 10.50
CA PRO A 55 8.55 7.03 10.14
C PRO A 55 9.45 6.62 11.31
N ASP A 56 9.79 5.32 11.39
CA ASP A 56 10.52 4.74 12.53
C ASP A 56 11.90 5.37 12.78
N TRP A 57 12.62 5.75 11.71
CA TRP A 57 13.96 6.35 11.81
C TRP A 57 13.99 7.66 12.60
N LEU A 58 12.85 8.32 12.80
CA LEU A 58 12.78 9.54 13.62
C LEU A 58 13.21 9.27 15.07
N LEU A 59 13.01 8.07 15.58
CA LEU A 59 13.41 7.66 16.92
C LEU A 59 14.94 7.61 17.10
N ASP A 60 15.70 7.59 16.01
CA ASP A 60 17.16 7.66 16.06
C ASP A 60 17.68 9.06 16.38
N VAL A 61 16.90 10.08 16.06
CA VAL A 61 17.26 11.49 16.26
C VAL A 61 17.01 11.95 17.70
N TRP A 62 16.26 11.17 18.50
CA TRP A 62 15.91 11.52 19.87
C TRP A 62 17.15 11.74 20.77
N HIS A 63 17.03 12.68 21.71
CA HIS A 63 18.10 12.97 22.65
C HIS A 63 18.34 11.76 23.58
N PRO A 64 19.58 11.45 23.99
CA PRO A 64 19.86 10.29 24.84
C PRO A 64 19.04 10.24 26.13
N LEU A 65 18.71 11.39 26.72
CA LEU A 65 17.83 11.46 27.90
C LEU A 65 16.40 11.01 27.60
N GLU A 66 15.86 11.32 26.43
CA GLU A 66 14.53 10.88 25.99
C GLU A 66 14.53 9.37 25.71
N LYS A 67 15.64 8.86 25.16
CA LYS A 67 15.83 7.41 24.95
C LYS A 67 15.96 6.65 26.27
N ALA A 68 16.63 7.25 27.25
CA ALA A 68 16.82 6.67 28.58
C ALA A 68 15.49 6.48 29.34
N GLN A 69 14.43 7.19 28.96
CA GLN A 69 13.08 6.99 29.48
C GLN A 69 12.49 5.62 29.08
N TYR A 70 12.94 5.04 27.97
CA TYR A 70 12.41 3.79 27.39
C TYR A 70 13.51 2.76 27.12
N PRO A 71 14.25 2.30 28.15
CA PRO A 71 15.47 1.51 27.96
C PRO A 71 15.21 0.16 27.28
N GLU A 72 14.14 -0.54 27.66
CA GLU A 72 13.80 -1.86 27.09
C GLU A 72 13.42 -1.77 25.61
N TYR A 73 12.66 -0.73 25.23
CA TYR A 73 12.25 -0.51 23.84
C TYR A 73 13.45 -0.25 22.94
N PHE A 74 14.35 0.65 23.34
CA PHE A 74 15.55 0.97 22.55
C PHE A 74 16.54 -0.20 22.50
N ALA A 75 16.68 -1.00 23.58
CA ALA A 75 17.49 -2.21 23.55
C ALA A 75 16.98 -3.23 22.51
N GLN A 76 15.66 -3.47 22.47
CA GLN A 76 15.07 -4.35 21.45
C GLN A 76 15.20 -3.78 20.04
N ARG A 77 15.07 -2.47 19.87
CA ARG A 77 15.19 -1.80 18.57
C ARG A 77 16.59 -1.96 17.97
N GLU A 78 17.63 -1.87 18.79
CA GLU A 78 19.01 -2.09 18.33
C GLU A 78 19.26 -3.54 17.89
N ILE A 79 18.59 -4.53 18.49
CA ILE A 79 18.63 -5.92 18.03
C ILE A 79 17.97 -6.02 16.63
N ARG A 80 16.76 -5.49 16.47
CA ARG A 80 16.02 -5.54 15.19
C ARG A 80 16.75 -4.84 14.04
N LYS A 81 17.48 -3.76 14.33
CA LYS A 81 18.32 -3.08 13.32
C LYS A 81 19.44 -3.97 12.81
N LYS A 82 20.10 -4.71 13.70
CA LYS A 82 21.16 -5.66 13.31
C LYS A 82 20.59 -6.77 12.45
N GLU A 83 19.46 -7.36 12.87
CA GLU A 83 18.74 -8.36 12.08
C GLU A 83 18.36 -7.85 10.68
N TYR A 84 17.95 -6.58 10.58
CA TYR A 84 17.65 -5.95 9.29
C TYR A 84 18.88 -5.86 8.39
N ILE A 85 20.02 -5.42 8.92
CA ILE A 85 21.29 -5.32 8.17
C ILE A 85 21.75 -6.70 7.72
N GLU A 86 21.74 -7.69 8.62
CA GLU A 86 22.12 -9.08 8.30
C GLU A 86 21.23 -9.67 7.19
N ARG A 87 19.92 -9.44 7.26
CA ARG A 87 18.98 -9.86 6.21
C ARG A 87 19.24 -9.14 4.90
N TRP A 88 19.50 -7.83 4.94
CA TRP A 88 19.81 -7.05 3.75
C TRP A 88 21.08 -7.54 3.05
N GLU A 89 22.17 -7.75 3.80
CA GLU A 89 23.42 -8.28 3.26
C GLU A 89 23.25 -9.68 2.67
N LYS A 90 22.36 -10.50 3.24
CA LYS A 90 22.04 -11.82 2.72
C LYS A 90 21.27 -11.76 1.40
N ASP A 91 20.26 -10.91 1.30
CA ASP A 91 19.37 -10.86 0.14
C ASP A 91 20.00 -10.11 -1.05
N PHE A 92 20.79 -9.07 -0.76
CA PHE A 92 21.33 -8.15 -1.79
C PHE A 92 22.85 -8.11 -1.87
N GLY A 93 23.57 -8.82 -0.99
CA GLY A 93 25.03 -8.76 -0.90
C GLY A 93 25.52 -7.50 -0.18
N LYS A 94 26.83 -7.40 -0.01
CA LYS A 94 27.48 -6.17 0.49
C LYS A 94 27.59 -5.18 -0.67
N PRO A 95 27.34 -3.88 -0.43
CA PRO A 95 27.56 -2.87 -1.46
C PRO A 95 29.03 -2.89 -1.91
N ASP A 96 29.26 -2.83 -3.23
CA ASP A 96 30.60 -2.78 -3.80
C ASP A 96 31.37 -1.56 -3.26
N SER A 97 32.58 -1.79 -2.77
CA SER A 97 33.40 -0.74 -2.15
C SER A 97 33.84 0.38 -3.10
N GLU A 98 33.65 0.19 -4.41
CA GLU A 98 34.08 1.13 -5.46
C GLU A 98 33.00 2.16 -5.84
N ILE A 99 31.76 2.01 -5.35
CA ILE A 99 30.68 2.98 -5.57
C ILE A 99 30.42 3.73 -4.26
N SER A 100 31.42 4.49 -3.78
CA SER A 100 31.15 5.56 -2.82
C SER A 100 30.96 6.86 -3.58
N HIS A 101 29.76 7.43 -3.48
CA HIS A 101 29.50 8.82 -3.88
C HIS A 101 30.19 9.79 -2.91
#